data_AF-A0A1I8JMZ0-F1
#
_entry.id   AF-A0A1I8JMZ0-F1
#
_cell.length_a   1.000
_cell.length_b   1.000
_cell.length_c   1.000
_cell.angle_alpha   90.00
_cell.angle_beta   90.00
_cell.angle_gamma   90.00
#
_symmetry.space_group_name_H-M   'P 1'
#
loop_
_entity.id
_entity.type
_entity.pdbx_description
1 polymer ?
#
loop_
_entity_poly.entity_id
_entity_poly.type
_entity_poly.pdbx_seq_one_letter_code
_entity_poly.pdbx_strand_id
1 'polypeptide(L)'
;MEQYQDLYFGGGISSAYLWDMDNGFAGVVLIKKIGDAARTRGQWDSIHVVEVAHKIGGRSAKYKLTATTMLWVRTADTAAGEFDIGGSLTRQVEKEATETETSMRQQMIQVYFDGLNGIVETMRTSVPKNTREAQRRVQEELS
;
A
#
# COMPACT_ATOMS: atom_id res chain seq x y z
N MET A 1 8.33 -6.93 9.75
CA MET A 1 7.69 -6.89 8.41
C MET A 1 6.67 -8.00 8.25
N GLU A 2 7.01 -9.24 8.62
CA GLU A 2 6.10 -10.39 8.59
C GLU A 2 4.74 -10.14 9.28
N GLN A 3 4.73 -9.54 10.48
CA GLN A 3 3.48 -9.12 11.14
C GLN A 3 2.66 -8.06 10.37
N TYR A 4 3.30 -7.12 9.66
CA TYR A 4 2.59 -6.12 8.86
C TYR A 4 2.00 -6.74 7.59
N GLN A 5 2.74 -7.70 7.01
CA GLN A 5 2.31 -8.48 5.87
C GLN A 5 1.08 -9.33 6.20
N ASP A 6 1.09 -10.02 7.32
CA ASP A 6 -0.05 -10.85 7.74
C ASP A 6 -1.29 -10.00 8.04
N LEU A 7 -1.12 -8.84 8.70
CA LEU A 7 -2.24 -7.98 9.07
C LEU A 7 -2.95 -7.33 7.88
N TYR A 8 -2.23 -6.95 6.83
CA TYR A 8 -2.78 -6.17 5.70
C TYR A 8 -2.91 -6.95 4.40
N PHE A 9 -2.09 -7.98 4.19
CA PHE A 9 -2.05 -8.73 2.94
C PHE A 9 -2.37 -10.21 3.12
N GLY A 10 -2.47 -10.73 4.36
CA GLY A 10 -2.80 -12.13 4.63
C GLY A 10 -1.86 -13.10 3.90
N GLY A 11 -0.56 -12.85 4.00
CA GLY A 11 0.50 -13.58 3.28
C GLY A 11 1.00 -12.90 1.99
N GLY A 12 2.13 -13.38 1.46
CA GLY A 12 2.85 -12.78 0.33
C GLY A 12 4.36 -12.86 0.52
N ILE A 13 5.13 -12.21 -0.36
CA ILE A 13 6.57 -12.01 -0.17
C ILE A 13 6.80 -10.52 0.04
N SER A 14 7.47 -10.18 1.13
CA SER A 14 7.89 -8.80 1.40
C SER A 14 9.40 -8.72 1.59
N SER A 15 9.97 -7.59 1.17
CA SER A 15 11.37 -7.27 1.40
C SER A 15 11.50 -5.78 1.70
N ALA A 16 12.42 -5.43 2.59
CA ALA A 16 12.71 -4.05 2.93
C ALA A 16 14.21 -3.79 2.82
N TYR A 17 14.57 -2.66 2.24
CA TYR A 17 15.96 -2.22 2.11
C TYR A 17 16.05 -0.77 2.58
N LEU A 18 17.15 -0.45 3.25
CA LEU A 18 17.47 0.89 3.72
C LEU A 18 18.82 1.29 3.13
N TRP A 19 18.98 2.57 2.83
CA TRP A 19 20.25 3.13 2.39
C TRP A 19 20.42 4.53 2.97
N ASP A 20 21.68 4.89 3.23
CA ASP A 20 22.04 6.21 3.72
C ASP A 20 21.97 7.25 2.59
N MET A 21 21.69 8.49 2.97
CA MET A 21 21.73 9.66 2.10
C MET A 21 22.60 10.74 2.76
N ASP A 22 23.11 11.69 1.96
CA ASP A 22 23.97 12.77 2.47
C ASP A 22 23.34 13.56 3.64
N ASN A 23 22.01 13.69 3.66
CA ASN A 23 21.26 14.43 4.68
C ASN A 23 20.18 13.59 5.36
N GLY A 24 20.34 12.27 5.47
CA GLY A 24 19.39 11.40 6.16
C GLY A 24 19.46 9.97 5.66
N PHE A 25 18.30 9.35 5.45
CA PHE A 25 18.22 7.99 4.93
C PHE A 25 16.96 7.81 4.12
N ALA A 26 16.95 6.76 3.31
CA ALA A 26 15.75 6.33 2.63
C ALA A 26 15.61 4.81 2.72
N GLY A 27 14.40 4.34 2.44
CA GLY A 27 14.09 2.94 2.43
C GLY A 27 13.04 2.61 1.40
N VAL A 28 13.02 1.35 1.00
CA VAL A 28 11.98 0.80 0.15
C VAL A 28 11.39 -0.43 0.79
N VAL A 29 10.07 -0.52 0.74
CA VAL A 29 9.29 -1.70 1.08
C VAL A 29 8.68 -2.22 -0.20
N LEU A 30 8.99 -3.48 -0.51
CA LEU A 30 8.43 -4.20 -1.64
C LEU A 30 7.51 -5.29 -1.11
N ILE A 31 6.31 -5.39 -1.66
CA ILE A 31 5.33 -6.42 -1.32
C ILE A 31 4.81 -7.01 -2.62
N LYS A 32 4.91 -8.33 -2.76
CA LYS A 32 4.32 -9.08 -3.85
C LYS A 32 3.33 -10.09 -3.28
N LYS A 33 2.11 -10.10 -3.82
CA LYS A 33 1.10 -11.11 -3.52
C LYS A 33 0.53 -11.64 -4.82
N ILE A 34 0.54 -12.97 -4.94
CA ILE A 34 -0.12 -13.67 -6.03
C ILE A 34 -1.35 -14.36 -5.42
N GLY A 35 -2.52 -14.08 -6.00
CA GLY A 35 -3.75 -14.79 -5.72
C GLY A 35 -4.06 -15.71 -6.89
N ASP A 36 -4.26 -16.99 -6.60
CA ASP A 36 -4.70 -17.96 -7.60
C ASP A 36 -6.01 -18.59 -7.11
N ALA A 37 -7.09 -18.26 -7.79
CA ALA A 37 -8.41 -18.84 -7.58
C ALA A 37 -8.83 -19.58 -8.86
N ALA A 38 -9.74 -20.55 -8.73
CA ALA A 38 -10.06 -21.51 -9.80
C ALA A 38 -10.34 -20.91 -11.20
N ARG A 39 -10.85 -19.67 -11.28
CA ARG A 39 -11.10 -18.95 -12.54
C ARG A 39 -10.49 -17.56 -12.60
N THR A 40 -9.78 -17.14 -11.57
CA THR A 40 -9.26 -15.77 -11.44
C THR A 40 -7.86 -15.78 -10.89
N ARG A 41 -6.93 -15.19 -11.63
CA ARG A 41 -5.57 -14.94 -11.20
C ARG A 41 -5.41 -13.46 -10.90
N GLY A 42 -4.96 -13.15 -9.70
CA GLY A 42 -4.66 -11.81 -9.24
C GLY A 42 -3.17 -11.67 -8.93
N GLN A 43 -2.57 -10.56 -9.33
CA GLN A 43 -1.22 -10.19 -8.90
C GLN A 43 -1.26 -8.77 -8.35
N TRP A 44 -0.75 -8.63 -7.14
CA TRP A 44 -0.59 -7.37 -6.44
C TRP A 44 0.91 -7.12 -6.22
N ASP A 45 1.38 -5.97 -6.69
CA ASP A 45 2.74 -5.50 -6.44
C ASP A 45 2.68 -4.11 -5.82
N SER A 46 3.34 -3.93 -4.68
CA SER A 46 3.44 -2.64 -3.99
C SER A 46 4.91 -2.25 -3.80
N ILE A 47 5.21 -1.00 -4.12
CA ILE A 47 6.52 -0.37 -3.96
C ILE A 47 6.32 0.89 -3.13
N HIS A 48 6.83 0.91 -1.91
CA HIS A 48 6.72 2.06 -1.02
C HIS A 48 8.12 2.59 -0.72
N VAL A 49 8.44 3.75 -1.28
CA VAL A 49 9.70 4.46 -1.02
C VAL A 49 9.45 5.47 0.08
N VAL A 50 10.21 5.38 1.17
CA VAL A 50 10.22 6.38 2.23
C VAL A 50 11.56 7.12 2.21
N GLU A 51 11.51 8.45 2.29
CA GLU A 51 12.66 9.32 2.36
C GLU A 51 12.56 10.14 3.65
N VAL A 52 13.65 10.21 4.41
CA VAL A 52 13.78 11.03 5.62
C VAL A 52 14.98 11.94 5.45
N ALA A 53 14.73 13.23 5.28
CA ALA A 53 15.76 14.25 5.08
C ALA A 53 15.79 15.21 6.28
N HIS A 54 16.93 15.29 6.95
CA HIS A 54 17.18 16.23 8.05
C HIS A 54 17.45 17.63 7.51
N LYS A 55 16.88 18.66 8.16
CA LYS A 55 17.19 20.05 7.83
C LYS A 55 18.52 20.47 8.44
N ILE A 56 19.31 21.23 7.67
CA ILE A 56 20.58 21.84 8.10
C ILE A 56 20.28 22.85 9.22
N GLY A 57 20.96 22.73 10.37
CA GLY A 57 20.77 23.60 11.54
C GLY A 57 19.97 22.99 12.70
N GLY A 58 19.37 21.81 12.51
CA GLY A 58 18.91 20.93 13.60
C GLY A 58 17.48 21.12 14.11
N ARG A 59 16.89 19.97 14.51
CA ARG A 59 15.57 19.68 15.10
C ARG A 59 14.37 19.45 14.19
N SER A 60 14.48 19.41 12.86
CA SER A 60 13.36 18.95 12.03
C SER A 60 13.80 18.05 10.88
N ALA A 61 12.91 17.14 10.50
CA ALA A 61 13.06 16.29 9.35
C ALA A 61 11.83 16.38 8.44
N LYS A 62 12.08 16.19 7.14
CA LYS A 62 11.07 16.01 6.12
C LYS A 62 10.92 14.53 5.84
N TYR A 63 9.72 14.04 6.03
CA TYR A 63 9.29 12.69 5.73
C TYR A 63 8.51 12.70 4.43
N LYS A 64 8.87 11.82 3.51
CA LYS A 64 8.17 11.66 2.25
C LYS A 64 7.93 10.19 2.01
N LEU A 65 6.69 9.84 1.72
CA LEU A 65 6.30 8.54 1.20
C LEU A 65 5.88 8.70 -0.25
N THR A 66 6.47 7.92 -1.13
CA THR A 66 5.96 7.66 -2.48
C THR A 66 5.59 6.19 -2.57
N ALA A 67 4.29 5.90 -2.66
CA ALA A 67 3.76 4.56 -2.69
C ALA A 67 3.06 4.30 -4.02
N THR A 68 3.48 3.24 -4.71
CA THR A 68 2.87 2.75 -5.95
C THR A 68 2.34 1.36 -5.72
N THR A 69 1.09 1.13 -6.11
CA THR A 69 0.48 -0.19 -6.13
C THR A 69 0.05 -0.53 -7.55
N MET A 70 0.40 -1.71 -8.00
CA MET A 70 -0.02 -2.30 -9.27
C MET A 70 -0.91 -3.50 -8.99
N LEU A 71 -2.00 -3.60 -9.75
CA LEU A 71 -2.95 -4.71 -9.68
C LEU A 71 -3.18 -5.24 -11.09
N TRP A 72 -3.03 -6.56 -11.22
CA TRP A 72 -3.39 -7.31 -12.42
C TRP A 72 -4.40 -8.36 -12.02
N VAL A 73 -5.51 -8.44 -12.74
CA VAL A 73 -6.55 -9.44 -12.54
C VAL A 73 -6.93 -10.01 -13.89
N ARG A 74 -6.68 -11.30 -14.04
CA ARG A 74 -7.08 -12.08 -15.21
C ARG A 74 -8.13 -13.09 -14.80
N THR A 75 -9.29 -13.05 -15.44
CA THR A 75 -10.39 -13.98 -15.21
C THR A 75 -10.69 -14.73 -16.50
N ALA A 76 -10.82 -16.05 -16.40
CA ALA A 76 -11.26 -16.89 -17.49
C ALA A 76 -12.67 -17.40 -17.18
N ASP A 77 -13.67 -16.81 -17.83
CA ASP A 77 -15.04 -17.31 -17.75
C ASP A 77 -15.44 -17.99 -19.07
N THR A 78 -16.06 -19.17 -18.94
CA THR A 78 -16.57 -19.97 -20.05
C THR A 78 -17.73 -19.31 -20.79
N ALA A 79 -18.45 -18.38 -20.14
CA ALA A 79 -19.60 -17.69 -20.74
C ALA A 79 -19.26 -16.27 -21.25
N ALA A 80 -18.50 -15.50 -20.48
CA ALA A 80 -18.16 -14.11 -20.81
C ALA A 80 -16.82 -13.92 -21.55
N GLY A 81 -16.04 -14.99 -21.73
CA GLY A 81 -14.71 -14.93 -22.32
C GLY A 81 -13.61 -14.62 -21.30
N GLU A 82 -12.39 -14.46 -21.80
CA GLU A 82 -11.23 -14.09 -20.97
C GLU A 82 -11.15 -12.56 -20.84
N PHE A 83 -10.92 -12.11 -19.61
CA PHE A 83 -10.82 -10.69 -19.28
C PHE A 83 -9.56 -10.42 -18.47
N ASP A 84 -8.79 -9.41 -18.88
CA ASP A 84 -7.54 -9.01 -18.26
C ASP A 84 -7.60 -7.50 -17.94
N ILE A 85 -7.54 -7.16 -16.65
CA ILE A 85 -7.40 -5.79 -16.17
C ILE A 85 -6.04 -5.65 -15.51
N GLY A 86 -5.26 -4.70 -16.01
CA GLY A 86 -4.09 -4.17 -15.33
C GLY A 86 -4.25 -2.70 -14.99
N GLY A 87 -3.68 -2.28 -13.87
CA GLY A 87 -3.61 -0.88 -13.52
C GLY A 87 -2.58 -0.59 -12.45
N SER A 88 -2.26 0.68 -12.28
CA SER A 88 -1.43 1.15 -11.16
C SER A 88 -2.00 2.43 -10.57
N LEU A 89 -1.72 2.64 -9.29
CA LEU A 89 -2.03 3.86 -8.57
C LEU A 89 -0.81 4.27 -7.77
N THR A 90 -0.35 5.50 -7.99
CA THR A 90 0.75 6.11 -7.24
C THR A 90 0.22 7.26 -6.39
N ARG A 91 0.62 7.31 -5.13
CA ARG A 91 0.42 8.45 -4.24
C ARG A 91 1.72 8.90 -3.61
N GLN A 92 1.79 10.19 -3.33
CA GLN A 92 2.85 10.81 -2.57
C GLN A 92 2.26 11.56 -1.37
N VAL A 93 2.89 11.40 -0.21
CA VAL A 93 2.56 12.14 1.02
C VAL A 93 3.84 12.70 1.60
N GLU A 94 3.80 13.96 2.01
CA GLU A 94 4.93 14.65 2.63
C GLU A 94 4.51 15.24 3.97
N LYS A 95 5.42 15.19 4.94
CA LYS A 95 5.23 15.78 6.24
C LYS A 95 6.54 16.33 6.77
N GLU A 96 6.51 17.52 7.34
CA GLU A 96 7.62 18.04 8.14
C GLU A 96 7.27 17.94 9.61
N ALA A 97 8.23 17.50 10.42
CA ALA A 97 8.04 17.42 11.86
C ALA A 97 9.32 17.80 12.61
N THR A 98 9.14 18.24 13.85
CA THR A 98 10.25 18.49 14.77
C THR A 98 10.70 17.17 15.39
N GLU A 99 12.00 16.91 15.38
CA GLU A 99 12.61 15.66 15.83
C GLU A 99 12.87 15.65 17.33
N THR A 100 12.23 14.69 17.99
CA THR A 100 12.62 14.08 19.26
C THR A 100 12.80 12.58 19.01
N GLU A 101 13.62 11.89 19.80
CA GLU A 101 13.95 10.48 19.56
C GLU A 101 12.70 9.56 19.50
N THR A 102 11.69 9.86 20.31
CA THR A 102 10.38 9.15 20.29
C THR A 102 9.50 9.56 19.10
N SER A 103 9.62 10.80 18.60
CA SER A 103 8.75 11.27 17.53
C SER A 103 9.12 10.69 16.17
N MET A 104 10.40 10.43 15.87
CA MET A 104 10.82 10.01 14.53
C MET A 104 10.06 8.76 14.04
N ARG A 105 10.04 7.71 14.86
CA ARG A 105 9.31 6.48 14.57
C ARG A 105 7.81 6.74 14.37
N GLN A 106 7.22 7.57 15.22
CA GLN A 106 5.79 7.91 15.13
C GLN A 106 5.47 8.68 13.85
N GLN A 107 6.33 9.63 13.45
CA GLN A 107 6.16 10.40 12.22
C GLN A 107 6.28 9.50 10.98
N MET A 108 7.27 8.60 10.94
CA MET A 108 7.40 7.62 9.85
C MET A 108 6.15 6.74 9.74
N ILE A 109 5.70 6.17 10.86
CA ILE A 109 4.51 5.31 10.90
C ILE A 109 3.29 6.07 10.39
N GLN A 110 3.12 7.31 10.85
CA GLN A 110 1.99 8.13 10.45
C GLN A 110 1.99 8.43 8.94
N VAL A 111 3.10 8.94 8.39
CA VAL A 111 3.20 9.26 6.96
C VAL A 111 2.97 8.03 6.10
N TYR A 112 3.49 6.87 6.53
CA TYR A 112 3.29 5.61 5.85
C TYR A 112 1.80 5.21 5.82
N PHE A 113 1.11 5.25 6.97
CA PHE A 113 -0.32 4.91 7.04
C PHE A 113 -1.21 5.91 6.30
N ASP A 114 -0.94 7.20 6.41
CA ASP A 114 -1.72 8.24 5.72
C ASP A 114 -1.68 8.04 4.19
N GLY A 115 -0.49 7.74 3.66
CA GLY A 115 -0.34 7.46 2.23
C GLY A 115 -1.02 6.18 1.76
N LEU A 116 -0.89 5.09 2.53
CA LEU A 116 -1.51 3.81 2.18
C LEU A 116 -3.04 3.83 2.32
N ASN A 117 -3.57 4.52 3.33
CA ASN A 117 -5.02 4.72 3.45
C ASN A 117 -5.56 5.45 2.23
N GLY A 118 -4.87 6.48 1.74
CA GLY A 118 -5.27 7.17 0.52
C GLY A 118 -5.33 6.27 -0.72
N ILE A 119 -4.40 5.31 -0.85
CA ILE A 119 -4.41 4.31 -1.94
C ILE A 119 -5.61 3.36 -1.76
N VAL A 120 -5.78 2.81 -0.56
CA VAL A 120 -6.86 1.87 -0.24
C VAL A 120 -8.23 2.51 -0.45
N GLU A 121 -8.44 3.74 0.00
CA GLU A 121 -9.69 4.48 -0.20
C GLU A 121 -9.98 4.67 -1.68
N THR A 122 -8.99 5.11 -2.47
CA THR A 122 -9.14 5.31 -3.92
C THR A 122 -9.57 3.99 -4.59
N MET A 123 -8.91 2.87 -4.26
CA MET A 123 -9.25 1.55 -4.78
C MET A 123 -10.59 1.02 -4.29
N ARG A 124 -11.02 1.37 -3.08
CA ARG A 124 -12.36 1.01 -2.60
C ARG A 124 -13.43 1.81 -3.33
N THR A 125 -13.21 3.10 -3.57
CA THR A 125 -14.19 4.00 -4.22
C THR A 125 -14.44 3.69 -5.68
N SER A 126 -13.52 3.04 -6.37
CA SER A 126 -13.75 2.56 -7.75
C SER A 126 -14.74 1.38 -7.81
N VAL A 127 -15.08 0.74 -6.68
CA VAL A 127 -16.15 -0.27 -6.62
C VAL A 127 -17.52 0.42 -6.65
N PRO A 128 -18.39 0.13 -7.65
CA PRO A 128 -19.71 0.74 -7.76
C PRO A 128 -20.56 0.51 -6.51
N LYS A 129 -21.34 1.52 -6.10
CA LYS A 129 -22.20 1.48 -4.90
C LYS A 129 -23.12 0.24 -4.85
N ASN A 130 -23.67 -0.17 -6.00
CA ASN A 130 -24.59 -1.30 -6.08
C ASN A 130 -23.92 -2.63 -5.70
N THR A 131 -22.63 -2.80 -6.00
CA THR A 131 -21.87 -4.00 -5.64
C THR A 131 -21.61 -4.07 -4.13
N ARG A 132 -21.48 -2.92 -3.47
CA ARG A 132 -21.32 -2.85 -2.00
C ARG A 132 -22.58 -3.25 -1.25
N GLU A 133 -23.75 -2.84 -1.76
CA GLU A 133 -25.04 -3.23 -1.18
C GLU A 133 -25.29 -4.72 -1.34
N ALA A 134 -24.91 -5.31 -2.48
CA ALA A 134 -24.98 -6.75 -2.71
C ALA A 134 -24.05 -7.53 -1.76
N GLN A 135 -22.79 -7.08 -1.58
CA GLN A 135 -21.86 -7.72 -0.65
C GLN A 135 -22.31 -7.62 0.82
N ARG A 136 -22.92 -6.50 1.22
CA ARG A 136 -23.45 -6.33 2.58
C ARG A 136 -24.62 -7.28 2.86
N ARG A 137 -25.53 -7.43 1.90
CA ARG A 137 -26.65 -8.38 2.00
C ARG A 137 -26.19 -9.83 2.12
N VAL A 138 -25.20 -10.23 1.32
CA VAL A 138 -24.63 -11.59 1.39
C VAL A 138 -23.94 -11.85 2.73
N GLN A 139 -23.28 -10.86 3.33
CA GLN A 139 -22.68 -11.00 4.66
C GLN A 139 -23.72 -11.04 5.78
N GLU A 140 -24.81 -10.30 5.66
CA GLU A 140 -25.95 -10.34 6.59
C GLU A 140 -26.72 -11.68 6.52
N GLU A 141 -26.73 -12.35 5.36
CA GLU A 141 -27.36 -13.67 5.18
C GLU A 141 -26.49 -14.84 5.71
N LEU A 142 -25.20 -14.61 5.93
CA LEU A 142 -24.23 -15.63 6.39
C LEU A 142 -23.91 -15.52 7.90
N SER A 143 -24.52 -14.57 8.61
CA SER A 143 -24.42 -14.37 10.06
C SER A 143 -25.68 -14.81 10.80
#